data_AF-A0A7T8JXY6-F1
#
_entry.id   AF-A0A7T8JXY6-F1
#
_cell.length_a   1.000
_cell.length_b   1.000
_cell.length_c   1.000
_cell.angle_alpha   90.00
_cell.angle_beta   90.00
_cell.angle_gamma   90.00
#
_symmetry.space_group_name_H-M   'P 1'
#
loop_
_entity.id
_entity.type
_entity.pdbx_description
1 polymer ?
#
loop_
_entity_poly.entity_id
_entity_poly.type
_entity_poly.pdbx_seq_one_letter_code
_entity_poly.pdbx_strand_id
1 'polypeptide(L)'
;VMLNTNNRKLLTQGIDSSELRQKIDHLVMNMAVILTIINSDRKVKVDVFKEFCRATYLHVTSIHWIELTPSSHAVLGHSAELIEENGNRGLHNFTESGLEANNKFLRQYRINKARKTNEYDNLSDCINRLWDKSDPIIVMKNMERLSCKH
;
A
#
# COMPACT_ATOMS: atom_id res chain seq x y z
N VAL A 1 5.81 4.07 3.42
CA VAL A 1 5.71 5.55 3.59
C VAL A 1 5.91 5.85 5.07
N MET A 2 7.09 6.30 5.48
CA MET A 2 7.22 6.87 6.83
C MET A 2 6.53 8.23 6.81
N LEU A 3 5.54 8.42 7.68
CA LEU A 3 5.00 9.76 7.92
C LEU A 3 6.16 10.63 8.39
N ASN A 4 6.50 11.68 7.63
CA ASN A 4 7.46 12.68 8.06
C ASN A 4 6.99 13.24 9.42
N THR A 5 7.93 13.41 10.36
CA THR A 5 7.73 14.00 11.69
C THR A 5 6.89 15.29 11.65
N ASN A 6 7.01 16.07 10.57
CA ASN A 6 6.23 17.28 10.34
C ASN A 6 4.74 17.01 10.11
N ASN A 7 4.38 15.99 9.33
CA ASN A 7 2.98 15.62 9.09
C ASN A 7 2.31 15.06 10.36
N ARG A 8 3.08 14.37 11.21
CA ARG A 8 2.60 13.89 12.50
C ARG A 8 2.27 15.04 13.47
N LYS A 9 3.15 16.07 13.53
CA LYS A 9 2.91 17.26 14.36
C LYS A 9 1.67 18.05 13.92
N LEU A 10 1.36 18.06 12.62
CA LEU A 10 0.15 18.65 12.05
C LEU A 10 -1.12 17.90 12.50
N LEU A 11 -1.10 16.55 12.52
CA LEU A 11 -2.24 15.73 12.95
C LEU A 11 -2.62 15.93 14.42
N THR A 12 -1.66 16.29 15.27
CA THR A 12 -1.87 16.46 16.72
C THR A 12 -1.92 17.91 17.19
N GLN A 13 -1.95 18.87 16.27
CA GLN A 13 -1.77 20.29 16.59
C GLN A 13 -2.97 20.90 17.33
N GLY A 14 -4.17 20.37 17.12
CA GLY A 14 -5.41 20.86 17.75
C GLY A 14 -5.82 20.12 19.03
N ILE A 15 -4.90 19.38 19.66
CA ILE A 15 -5.18 18.59 20.87
C ILE A 15 -4.56 19.30 22.07
N ASP A 16 -5.42 19.81 22.94
CA ASP A 16 -5.01 20.56 24.13
C ASP A 16 -4.40 19.66 25.22
N SER A 17 -4.89 18.42 25.33
CA SER A 17 -4.38 17.44 26.30
C SER A 17 -3.05 16.82 25.84
N SER A 18 -1.98 17.08 26.59
CA SER A 18 -0.66 16.50 26.35
C SER A 18 -0.66 14.98 26.42
N GLU A 19 -1.44 14.38 27.32
CA GLU A 19 -1.58 12.93 27.46
C GLU A 19 -2.27 12.31 26.24
N LEU A 20 -3.40 12.88 25.81
CA LEU A 20 -4.12 12.41 24.63
C LEU A 20 -3.25 12.51 23.38
N ARG A 21 -2.51 13.62 23.25
CA ARG A 21 -1.56 13.83 22.17
C ARG A 21 -0.50 12.74 22.10
N GLN A 22 0.10 12.36 23.23
CA GLN A 22 1.08 11.27 23.28
C GLN A 22 0.48 9.92 22.90
N LYS A 23 -0.74 9.61 23.37
CA LYS A 23 -1.44 8.37 23.01
C LYS A 23 -1.68 8.29 21.50
N ILE A 24 -2.08 9.39 20.86
CA ILE A 24 -2.29 9.42 19.41
C ILE A 24 -0.97 9.34 18.65
N ASP A 25 0.08 10.05 19.08
CA ASP A 25 1.38 9.98 18.44
C ASP A 25 1.93 8.54 18.44
N HIS A 26 1.75 7.82 19.55
CA HIS A 26 2.12 6.41 19.66
C HIS A 26 1.29 5.53 18.73
N LEU A 27 -0.02 5.76 18.66
CA LEU A 27 -0.91 5.05 17.73
C LEU A 27 -0.50 5.26 16.26
N VAL A 28 -0.24 6.51 15.86
CA VAL A 28 0.18 6.85 14.51
C VAL A 28 1.50 6.16 14.16
N MET A 29 2.43 6.09 15.12
CA MET A 29 3.70 5.38 14.93
C MET A 29 3.48 3.87 14.75
N ASN A 30 2.67 3.25 15.60
CA ASN A 30 2.37 1.82 15.50
C ASN A 30 1.70 1.48 14.17
N MET A 31 0.71 2.28 13.75
CA MET A 31 0.05 2.12 12.45
C MET A 31 1.04 2.29 11.29
N ALA A 32 1.95 3.26 11.37
CA ALA A 32 2.98 3.44 10.34
C ALA A 32 3.91 2.22 10.22
N VAL A 33 4.30 1.62 11.36
CA VAL A 33 5.10 0.39 11.38
C VAL A 33 4.31 -0.78 10.78
N ILE A 34 3.07 -1.00 11.22
CA ILE A 34 2.19 -2.07 10.73
C ILE A 34 2.01 -1.96 9.21
N LEU A 35 1.62 -0.78 8.73
CA LEU A 35 1.43 -0.54 7.30
C LEU A 35 2.72 -0.68 6.50
N THR A 36 3.89 -0.37 7.10
CA THR A 36 5.18 -0.58 6.43
C THR A 36 5.51 -2.06 6.30
N ILE A 37 5.20 -2.87 7.31
CA ILE A 37 5.40 -4.33 7.28
C ILE A 37 4.48 -4.95 6.22
N ILE A 38 3.19 -4.60 6.24
CA ILE A 38 2.19 -5.05 5.26
C ILE A 38 2.62 -4.68 3.84
N ASN A 39 3.07 -3.44 3.61
CA ASN A 39 3.51 -2.97 2.29
C ASN A 39 4.97 -3.33 1.96
N SER A 40 5.53 -4.36 2.59
CA SER A 40 6.86 -4.89 2.25
C SER A 40 6.75 -6.27 1.60
N ASP A 41 7.76 -6.67 0.86
CA ASP A 41 7.97 -8.06 0.43
C ASP A 41 9.06 -8.73 1.30
N ARG A 42 9.22 -8.31 2.56
CA ARG A 42 10.25 -8.86 3.44
C ARG A 42 9.67 -9.99 4.30
N LYS A 43 10.54 -10.90 4.74
CA LYS A 43 10.17 -11.91 5.74
C LYS A 43 9.81 -11.22 7.06
N VAL A 44 8.71 -11.67 7.66
CA VAL A 44 8.15 -11.14 8.90
C VAL A 44 8.17 -12.25 9.96
N LYS A 45 8.49 -11.89 11.20
CA LYS A 45 8.30 -12.78 12.35
C LYS A 45 6.84 -12.67 12.79
N VAL A 46 6.00 -13.60 12.35
CA VAL A 46 4.54 -13.53 12.50
C VAL A 46 4.11 -13.40 13.96
N ASP A 47 4.66 -14.20 14.88
CA ASP A 47 4.28 -14.15 16.29
C ASP A 47 4.50 -12.76 16.91
N VAL A 48 5.65 -12.15 16.62
CA VAL A 48 6.00 -10.81 17.10
C VAL A 48 5.08 -9.76 16.50
N PHE A 49 4.76 -9.90 15.21
CA PHE A 49 3.87 -8.99 14.51
C PHE A 49 2.42 -9.10 15.02
N LYS A 50 1.92 -10.32 15.24
CA LYS A 50 0.59 -10.61 15.79
C LYS A 50 0.41 -9.95 17.16
N GLU A 51 1.40 -10.10 18.04
CA GLU A 51 1.37 -9.46 19.36
C GLU A 51 1.44 -7.94 19.25
N PHE A 52 2.23 -7.40 18.32
CA PHE A 52 2.31 -5.96 18.08
C PHE A 52 0.97 -5.38 17.58
N CYS A 53 0.27 -6.07 16.68
CA CYS A 53 -1.08 -5.71 16.23
C CYS A 53 -2.09 -5.78 17.37
N ARG A 54 -2.06 -6.83 18.21
CA ARG A 54 -2.93 -6.99 19.38
C ARG A 54 -2.73 -5.87 20.40
N ALA A 55 -1.47 -5.54 20.72
CA ALA A 55 -1.14 -4.44 21.62
C ALA A 55 -1.63 -3.09 21.06
N THR A 56 -1.49 -2.87 19.75
CA THR A 56 -1.98 -1.66 19.09
C THR A 56 -3.52 -1.59 19.09
N TYR A 57 -4.20 -2.71 18.90
CA TYR A 57 -5.65 -2.80 19.00
C TYR A 57 -6.15 -2.38 20.40
N LEU A 58 -5.55 -2.95 21.45
CA LEU A 58 -5.88 -2.58 22.83
C LEU A 58 -5.61 -1.09 23.12
N HIS A 59 -4.51 -0.56 22.57
CA HIS A 59 -4.18 0.87 22.69
C HIS A 59 -5.24 1.76 22.05
N VAL A 60 -5.73 1.42 20.84
CA VAL A 60 -6.84 2.15 20.20
C VAL A 60 -8.09 2.12 21.07
N THR A 61 -8.49 0.94 21.56
CA THR A 61 -9.71 0.78 22.36
C THR A 61 -9.66 1.53 23.71
N SER A 62 -8.47 1.89 24.18
CA SER A 62 -8.33 2.72 25.40
C SER A 62 -8.73 4.19 25.19
N ILE A 63 -8.79 4.65 23.93
CA ILE A 63 -9.11 6.04 23.57
C ILE A 63 -10.59 6.11 23.22
N HIS A 64 -11.41 6.57 24.17
CA HIS A 64 -12.87 6.46 24.14
C HIS A 64 -13.57 7.08 22.92
N TRP A 65 -12.98 8.07 22.27
CA TRP A 65 -13.61 8.77 21.12
C TRP A 65 -13.18 8.20 19.76
N ILE A 66 -12.22 7.26 19.73
CA ILE A 66 -11.75 6.65 18.48
C ILE A 66 -12.55 5.38 18.21
N GLU A 67 -13.27 5.38 17.10
CA GLU A 67 -13.93 4.19 16.57
C GLU A 67 -13.08 3.53 15.49
N LEU A 68 -12.94 2.21 15.54
CA LEU A 68 -12.23 1.46 14.51
C LEU A 68 -13.11 1.31 13.27
N THR A 69 -12.61 1.81 12.14
CA THR A 69 -13.22 1.52 10.83
C THR A 69 -13.06 0.03 10.48
N PRO A 70 -13.94 -0.54 9.64
CA PRO A 70 -13.81 -1.93 9.20
C PRO A 70 -12.42 -2.26 8.62
N SER A 71 -11.84 -1.33 7.83
CA SER A 71 -10.49 -1.48 7.29
C SER A 71 -9.42 -1.50 8.38
N SER A 72 -9.51 -0.62 9.38
CA SER A 72 -8.57 -0.60 10.50
C SER A 72 -8.67 -1.86 11.35
N HIS A 73 -9.90 -2.34 11.59
CA HIS A 73 -10.14 -3.61 12.28
C HIS A 73 -9.53 -4.78 11.50
N ALA A 74 -9.77 -4.87 10.19
CA ALA A 74 -9.19 -5.94 9.37
C ALA A 74 -7.65 -5.91 9.36
N VAL A 75 -7.05 -4.71 9.29
CA VAL A 75 -5.59 -4.54 9.37
C VAL A 75 -5.06 -5.03 10.72
N LEU A 76 -5.68 -4.67 11.85
CA LEU A 76 -5.18 -5.04 13.17
C LEU A 76 -5.53 -6.50 13.55
N GLY A 77 -6.65 -7.03 13.09
CA GLY A 77 -7.15 -8.35 13.43
C GLY A 77 -6.61 -9.47 12.55
N HIS A 78 -6.52 -9.25 11.23
CA HIS A 78 -6.31 -10.32 10.25
C HIS A 78 -4.98 -10.24 9.49
N SER A 79 -4.26 -9.11 9.55
CA SER A 79 -3.03 -8.96 8.75
C SER A 79 -1.94 -9.98 9.12
N ALA A 80 -1.86 -10.42 10.38
CA ALA A 80 -0.90 -11.42 10.80
C ALA A 80 -1.19 -12.80 10.18
N GLU A 81 -2.46 -13.19 10.13
CA GLU A 81 -2.93 -14.45 9.54
C GLU A 81 -2.66 -14.45 8.03
N LEU A 82 -2.98 -13.35 7.34
CA LEU A 82 -2.71 -13.19 5.91
C LEU A 82 -1.20 -13.24 5.59
N ILE A 83 -0.35 -12.66 6.44
CA ILE A 83 1.11 -12.72 6.28
C ILE A 83 1.64 -14.14 6.50
N GLU A 84 1.06 -14.88 7.45
CA GLU A 84 1.39 -16.28 7.71
C GLU A 84 1.05 -17.15 6.49
N GLU A 85 -0.17 -17.00 5.96
CA GLU A 85 -0.62 -17.68 4.72
C GLU A 85 0.24 -17.31 3.51
N ASN A 86 0.76 -16.08 3.48
CA ASN A 86 1.71 -15.62 2.47
C ASN A 86 3.17 -16.06 2.73
N GLY A 87 3.37 -17.20 3.39
CA GLY A 87 4.71 -17.75 3.62
C GLY A 87 5.60 -16.86 4.49
N ASN A 88 5.01 -16.18 5.47
CA ASN A 88 5.67 -15.25 6.39
C ASN A 88 6.31 -14.05 5.68
N ARG A 89 5.71 -13.56 4.58
CA ARG A 89 6.14 -12.35 3.87
C ARG A 89 5.07 -11.29 3.93
N GLY A 90 5.48 -10.03 3.94
CA GLY A 90 4.53 -8.92 3.79
C GLY A 90 3.71 -9.03 2.49
N LEU A 91 2.62 -8.28 2.42
CA LEU A 91 1.56 -8.44 1.42
C LEU A 91 1.77 -7.56 0.17
N HIS A 92 2.96 -6.98 -0.01
CA HIS A 92 3.23 -6.07 -1.13
C HIS A 92 2.90 -6.68 -2.51
N ASN A 93 3.13 -7.99 -2.66
CA ASN A 93 2.91 -8.70 -3.92
C ASN A 93 1.42 -8.86 -4.27
N PHE A 94 0.51 -8.64 -3.32
CA PHE A 94 -0.95 -8.74 -3.50
C PHE A 94 -1.62 -7.37 -3.56
N THR A 95 -0.85 -6.31 -3.80
CA THR A 95 -1.38 -4.93 -3.82
C THR A 95 -2.06 -4.61 -5.15
N GLU A 96 -3.18 -3.89 -5.08
CA GLU A 96 -3.91 -3.41 -6.27
C GLU A 96 -3.22 -2.21 -6.95
N SER A 97 -2.23 -1.60 -6.29
CA SER A 97 -1.58 -0.37 -6.79
C SER A 97 -0.97 -0.52 -8.18
N GLY A 98 -0.50 -1.73 -8.54
CA GLY A 98 -0.01 -2.02 -9.90
C GLY A 98 -1.13 -1.96 -10.95
N LEU A 99 -2.31 -2.48 -10.62
CA LEU A 99 -3.48 -2.44 -11.49
C LEU A 99 -4.04 -1.01 -11.60
N GLU A 100 -4.09 -0.27 -10.51
CA GLU A 100 -4.53 1.14 -10.51
C GLU A 100 -3.61 2.02 -11.35
N ALA A 101 -2.29 1.79 -11.29
CA ALA A 101 -1.33 2.49 -12.13
C ALA A 101 -1.58 2.27 -13.63
N ASN A 102 -2.09 1.08 -14.01
CA ASN A 102 -2.45 0.78 -15.39
C ASN A 102 -3.62 1.61 -15.91
N ASN A 103 -4.53 2.08 -15.05
CA ASN A 103 -5.62 2.96 -15.47
C ASN A 103 -5.13 4.27 -16.11
N LYS A 104 -4.00 4.80 -15.63
CA LYS A 104 -3.34 5.98 -16.23
C LYS A 104 -2.90 5.69 -17.66
N PHE A 105 -2.25 4.54 -17.88
CA PHE A 105 -1.80 4.12 -19.20
C PHE A 105 -2.96 3.84 -20.13
N LEU A 106 -4.02 3.16 -19.65
CA LEU A 106 -5.21 2.87 -20.43
C LEU A 106 -5.85 4.16 -20.96
N ARG A 107 -6.03 5.19 -20.12
CA ARG A 107 -6.54 6.50 -20.54
C ARG A 107 -5.63 7.14 -21.60
N GLN A 108 -4.31 7.08 -21.41
CA GLN A 108 -3.35 7.64 -22.36
C GLN A 108 -3.35 6.90 -23.71
N TYR A 109 -3.41 5.56 -23.70
CA TYR A 109 -3.46 4.74 -24.90
C TYR A 109 -4.75 4.98 -25.68
N ARG A 110 -5.87 5.02 -24.97
CA ARG A 110 -7.17 5.34 -25.53
C ARG A 110 -7.12 6.66 -26.27
N ILE A 111 -6.60 7.73 -25.68
CA ILE A 111 -6.58 9.06 -26.30
C ILE A 111 -5.57 9.13 -27.46
N ASN A 112 -4.33 8.69 -27.25
CA ASN A 112 -3.21 9.07 -28.11
C ASN A 112 -2.61 7.95 -28.97
N LYS A 113 -2.90 6.67 -28.67
CA LYS A 113 -2.13 5.54 -29.22
C LYS A 113 -3.01 4.42 -29.83
N ALA A 114 -4.32 4.53 -29.75
CA ALA A 114 -5.28 3.59 -30.32
C ALA A 114 -6.01 4.20 -31.53
N ARG A 115 -6.39 3.35 -32.49
CA ARG A 115 -7.20 3.73 -33.65
C ARG A 115 -8.52 4.35 -33.20
N LYS A 116 -9.03 5.32 -33.99
CA LYS A 116 -10.27 6.07 -33.73
C LYS A 116 -11.39 5.73 -34.71
N THR A 117 -11.25 4.59 -35.39
CA THR A 117 -12.17 4.10 -36.42
C THR A 117 -13.50 3.64 -35.82
N ASN A 118 -13.44 2.82 -34.77
CA ASN A 118 -14.59 2.39 -33.98
C ASN A 118 -14.13 2.03 -32.56
N GLU A 119 -15.09 1.78 -31.67
CA GLU A 119 -14.80 1.47 -30.27
C GLU A 119 -14.04 0.15 -30.10
N TYR A 120 -14.42 -0.88 -30.86
CA TYR A 120 -13.79 -2.20 -30.79
C TYR A 120 -12.30 -2.14 -31.12
N ASP A 121 -11.94 -1.52 -32.26
CA ASP A 121 -10.55 -1.31 -32.67
C ASP A 121 -9.78 -0.49 -31.63
N ASN A 122 -10.41 0.54 -31.06
CA ASN A 122 -9.79 1.38 -30.05
C ASN A 122 -9.44 0.58 -28.79
N LEU A 123 -10.39 -0.22 -28.29
CA LEU A 123 -10.20 -1.05 -27.10
C LEU A 123 -9.20 -2.18 -27.37
N SER A 124 -9.28 -2.83 -28.53
CA SER A 124 -8.33 -3.86 -28.95
C SER A 124 -6.89 -3.31 -28.94
N ASP A 125 -6.67 -2.13 -29.53
CA ASP A 125 -5.35 -1.49 -29.52
C ASP A 125 -4.89 -1.13 -28.10
N CYS A 126 -5.79 -0.70 -27.21
CA CYS A 126 -5.46 -0.40 -25.82
C CYS A 126 -5.01 -1.66 -25.06
N ILE A 127 -5.73 -2.78 -25.24
CA ILE A 127 -5.42 -4.06 -24.61
C ILE A 127 -4.10 -4.60 -25.14
N ASN A 128 -3.90 -4.61 -26.46
CA ASN A 128 -2.65 -5.07 -27.08
C ASN A 128 -1.45 -4.27 -26.57
N ARG A 129 -1.59 -2.96 -26.40
CA ARG A 129 -0.52 -2.12 -25.83
C ARG A 129 -0.25 -2.39 -24.36
N LEU A 130 -1.28 -2.69 -23.57
CA LEU A 130 -1.09 -3.12 -22.19
C LEU A 130 -0.39 -4.47 -22.13
N TRP A 131 -0.74 -5.39 -23.03
CA TRP A 131 -0.09 -6.68 -23.17
C TRP A 131 1.40 -6.52 -23.47
N ASP A 132 1.75 -5.76 -24.50
CA ASP A 132 3.15 -5.44 -24.86
C ASP A 132 3.91 -4.78 -23.70
N LYS A 133 3.23 -3.89 -22.96
CA LYS A 133 3.82 -3.22 -21.80
C LYS A 133 4.16 -4.21 -20.67
N SER A 134 3.33 -5.23 -20.48
CA SER A 134 3.51 -6.26 -19.45
C SER A 134 4.38 -7.44 -19.88
N ASP A 135 4.80 -7.50 -21.15
CA ASP A 135 5.65 -8.58 -21.65
C ASP A 135 6.99 -8.60 -20.87
N PRO A 136 7.32 -9.71 -20.17
CA PRO A 136 8.51 -9.79 -19.35
C PRO A 136 9.80 -9.58 -20.14
N ILE A 137 9.87 -10.02 -21.40
CA ILE A 137 11.04 -9.86 -22.26
C ILE A 137 11.28 -8.38 -22.58
N ILE A 138 10.20 -7.66 -22.93
CA ILE A 138 10.25 -6.23 -23.22
C ILE A 138 10.61 -5.44 -21.97
N VAL A 139 10.00 -5.78 -20.83
CA VAL A 139 10.25 -5.15 -19.54
C VAL A 139 11.70 -5.34 -19.10
N MET A 140 12.23 -6.56 -19.15
CA MET A 140 13.62 -6.85 -18.78
C MET A 140 14.61 -6.08 -19.65
N LYS A 141 14.40 -6.08 -20.97
CA LYS A 141 15.25 -5.33 -21.91
C LYS A 141 15.24 -3.81 -21.64
N ASN A 142 14.10 -3.26 -21.26
CA ASN A 142 13.99 -1.85 -20.88
C ASN A 142 14.70 -1.56 -19.55
N MET A 143 14.63 -2.47 -18.57
CA MET A 143 15.38 -2.34 -17.31
C MET A 143 16.89 -2.39 -17.53
N GLU A 144 17.38 -3.31 -18.38
CA GLU A 144 18.80 -3.40 -18.74
C GLU A 144 19.31 -2.10 -19.37
N ARG A 145 18.54 -1.49 -20.27
CA ARG A 145 18.87 -0.19 -20.88
C ARG A 145 18.94 0.95 -19.88
N LEU A 146 18.17 0.88 -18.80
CA LEU A 146 18.12 1.89 -17.74
C LEU A 146 19.18 1.66 -16.66
N SER A 147 19.83 0.50 -16.64
CA SER A 147 20.96 0.25 -15.74
C SER A 147 22.18 1.04 -16.25
N CYS A 148 22.43 2.20 -15.62
CA CYS A 148 23.73 2.86 -15.78
C CYS A 148 24.80 1.91 -15.25
N LYS A 149 25.80 1.59 -16.08
CA LYS A 149 27.02 0.92 -15.63
C LYS A 149 27.72 1.85 -14.64
N HIS A 150 27.74 1.48 -13.37
CA HIS A 150 28.64 2.06 -12.38
C HIS A 150 30.00 1.37 -12.47
#